data_AF-A0A090GP35-F1
#
_entry.id   AF-A0A090GP35-F1
#
_cell.length_a   1.000
_cell.length_b   1.000
_cell.length_c   1.000
_cell.angle_alpha   90.00
_cell.angle_beta   90.00
_cell.angle_gamma   90.00
#
_symmetry.space_group_name_H-M   'P 1'
#
loop_
_entity.id
_entity.type
_entity.pdbx_description
1 polymer ?
#
loop_
_entity_poly.entity_id
_entity_poly.type
_entity_poly.pdbx_seq_one_letter_code
_entity_poly.pdbx_strand_id
1 'polypeptide(L)' 'MWQTLLTPVDLYCERTGSGLWAEPANALTNLAFIAAGLSGVRQVRRYRTGSFAEVLAWWVVAIGIGSATARFGKMRGVGQ' A
#
# COMPACT_ATOMS: atom_id res chain seq x y z
N MET A 1 -18.04 24.50 6.76
CA MET A 1 -16.68 24.54 7.37
C MET A 1 -16.11 23.14 7.64
N TRP A 2 -16.94 22.13 7.90
CA TRP A 2 -16.55 20.73 8.13
C TRP A 2 -16.27 19.96 6.85
N GLN A 3 -16.79 20.42 5.71
CA GLN A 3 -16.62 19.75 4.42
C GLN A 3 -15.14 19.67 3.99
N THR A 4 -14.33 20.68 4.34
CA THR A 4 -12.90 20.77 3.95
C THR A 4 -12.02 19.70 4.61
N LEU A 5 -12.44 19.12 5.73
CA LEU A 5 -11.70 18.05 6.40
C LEU A 5 -11.87 16.69 5.71
N LEU A 6 -12.98 16.52 4.97
CA LEU A 6 -13.33 15.29 4.27
C LEU A 6 -13.11 15.40 2.75
N THR A 7 -12.80 16.60 2.25
CA THR A 7 -12.46 16.78 0.84
C THR A 7 -11.17 16.04 0.51
N PRO A 8 -11.17 15.17 -0.51
CA PRO A 8 -9.95 14.54 -1.00
C PRO A 8 -8.91 15.61 -1.36
N VAL A 9 -7.74 15.51 -0.75
CA VAL A 9 -6.64 16.43 -0.99
C VAL A 9 -5.80 15.89 -2.16
N ASP A 10 -5.93 16.51 -3.33
CA ASP A 10 -5.20 16.14 -4.55
C ASP A 10 -3.89 16.93 -4.63
N LEU A 11 -2.92 16.53 -3.82
CA LEU A 11 -1.60 17.16 -3.71
C LEU A 11 -0.53 16.50 -4.60
N TYR A 12 -0.90 15.47 -5.36
CA TYR A 12 -0.01 14.68 -6.20
C TYR A 12 -0.05 15.16 -7.66
N CYS A 13 1.10 15.64 -8.16
CA CYS A 13 1.25 16.18 -9.52
C CYS A 13 1.06 15.13 -10.62
N GLU A 14 1.18 13.85 -10.27
CA GLU A 14 1.02 12.73 -11.20
C GLU A 14 -0.45 12.31 -11.40
N ARG A 15 -1.41 13.00 -10.77
CA ARG A 15 -2.82 12.58 -10.77
C ARG A 15 -3.47 12.71 -12.16
N THR A 16 -3.50 11.60 -12.89
CA THR A 16 -3.98 11.55 -14.29
C THR A 16 -5.47 11.21 -14.45
N GLY A 17 -6.21 10.92 -13.36
CA GLY A 17 -7.65 10.65 -13.43
C GLY A 17 -8.25 10.07 -12.14
N SER A 18 -9.43 9.45 -12.24
CA SER A 18 -10.11 8.74 -11.14
C SER A 18 -10.00 7.22 -11.35
N GLY A 19 -8.82 6.65 -11.11
CA GLY A 19 -8.61 5.21 -11.29
C GLY A 19 -7.30 4.70 -10.68
N LEU A 20 -7.08 3.38 -10.70
CA LEU A 20 -5.86 2.72 -10.18
C LEU A 20 -4.56 3.36 -10.66
N TRP A 21 -4.57 3.79 -11.92
CA TRP A 21 -3.44 4.38 -12.64
C TRP A 21 -3.35 5.89 -12.54
N ALA A 22 -4.26 6.50 -11.79
CA ALA A 22 -4.25 7.94 -11.58
C ALA A 22 -3.00 8.39 -10.84
N GLU A 23 -2.48 7.60 -9.90
CA GLU A 23 -1.25 7.89 -9.15
C GLU A 23 -0.31 6.68 -9.26
N PRO A 24 0.34 6.50 -10.42
CA PRO A 24 1.05 5.27 -10.76
C PRO A 24 2.28 5.04 -9.86
N ALA A 25 2.97 6.11 -9.46
CA ALA A 25 4.10 6.03 -8.55
C ALA A 25 3.71 5.50 -7.16
N ASN A 26 2.59 5.96 -6.61
CA ASN A 26 2.07 5.52 -5.31
C ASN A 26 1.58 4.05 -5.33
N ALA A 27 1.06 3.58 -6.47
CA ALA A 27 0.70 2.17 -6.64
C ALA A 27 1.93 1.27 -6.71
N LEU A 28 2.97 1.70 -7.44
CA LEU A 28 4.24 1.00 -7.59
C LEU A 28 5.00 0.87 -6.27
N THR A 29 5.07 1.94 -5.48
CA THR A 29 5.77 1.90 -4.18
C THR A 29 5.06 0.99 -3.17
N ASN A 30 3.73 0.95 -3.15
CA ASN A 30 2.97 0.03 -2.28
C ASN A 30 3.14 -1.45 -2.68
N LEU A 31 3.20 -1.74 -3.98
CA LEU A 31 3.55 -3.09 -4.46
C LEU A 31 5.00 -3.46 -4.12
N ALA A 32 5.92 -2.48 -4.15
CA ALA A 32 7.31 -2.71 -3.76
C ALA A 32 7.44 -3.13 -2.29
N PHE A 33 6.62 -2.58 -1.37
CA PHE A 33 6.60 -3.03 0.03
C PHE A 33 6.14 -4.48 0.19
N ILE A 34 5.14 -4.92 -0.56
CA ILE A 34 4.68 -6.33 -0.56
C ILE A 34 5.80 -7.25 -1.07
N ALA A 35 6.43 -6.88 -2.19
CA ALA A 35 7.53 -7.67 -2.78
C ALA A 35 8.76 -7.74 -1.86
N ALA A 36 9.11 -6.63 -1.22
CA ALA A 36 10.20 -6.57 -0.25
C ALA A 36 9.89 -7.41 1.00
N GLY A 37 8.67 -7.34 1.53
CA GLY A 37 8.22 -8.15 2.66
C GLY A 37 8.26 -9.65 2.36
N LEU A 38 7.74 -10.08 1.20
CA LEU A 38 7.81 -11.48 0.76
C LEU A 38 9.24 -11.98 0.58
N SER A 39 10.12 -11.14 0.02
CA SER A 39 11.55 -11.45 -0.10
C SER A 39 12.21 -11.60 1.27
N GLY A 40 11.85 -10.73 2.22
CA GLY A 40 12.27 -10.81 3.62
C GLY A 40 11.82 -12.10 4.30
N VAL A 41 10.54 -12.49 4.17
CA VAL A 41 10.02 -13.76 4.70
C VAL A 41 10.79 -14.95 4.10
N ARG A 42 11.03 -14.95 2.79
CA ARG A 42 11.80 -16.00 2.10
C ARG A 42 13.24 -16.10 2.63
N GLN A 43 13.88 -14.96 2.87
CA GLN A 43 15.23 -14.91 3.40
C GLN A 43 15.28 -15.38 4.86
N VAL A 44 14.39 -14.90 5.73
CA VAL A 44 14.34 -15.32 7.15
C VAL A 44 14.12 -16.82 7.28
N ARG A 45 13.23 -17.39 6.46
CA ARG A 45 12.99 -18.84 6.42
C ARG A 45 14.21 -19.62 5.93
N ARG A 46 14.94 -19.07 4.94
CA ARG A 46 16.14 -19.71 4.38
C ARG A 46 17.30 -19.75 5.38
N TYR A 47 17.50 -18.68 6.13
CA TYR A 47 18.62 -18.55 7.07
C TYR A 47 18.26 -18.88 8.52
N ARG A 48 17.00 -19.28 8.79
CA ARG A 48 16.45 -19.54 10.13
C ARG A 48 16.81 -18.44 11.13
N THR A 49 16.67 -17.19 10.71
CA THR A 49 17.09 -15.99 11.47
C THR A 49 16.26 -15.74 12.74
N GLY A 50 15.24 -16.57 13.01
CA GLY A 50 14.40 -16.52 14.20
C GLY A 50 12.97 -16.04 13.91
N SER A 51 12.04 -16.38 14.82
CA SER A 51 10.61 -16.06 14.70
C SER A 51 10.33 -14.56 14.72
N PHE A 52 11.14 -13.77 15.44
CA PHE A 52 10.99 -12.32 15.51
C PHE A 52 11.19 -11.64 14.14
N ALA A 53 12.22 -12.06 13.40
CA ALA A 53 12.49 -11.54 12.06
C ALA A 53 11.37 -11.92 11.06
N GLU A 54 10.75 -13.08 11.24
CA GLU A 54 9.63 -13.53 10.40
C GLU A 54 8.38 -12.69 10.66
N VAL A 55 8.07 -12.38 11.92
CA VAL A 55 6.96 -11.49 12.31
C VAL A 55 7.14 -10.10 11.70
N LEU A 56 8.35 -9.52 11.80
CA LEU A 56 8.64 -8.21 11.19
C LEU A 56 8.47 -8.22 9.66
N ALA A 57 8.92 -9.29 9.00
CA ALA A 57 8.76 -9.42 7.56
C ALA A 57 7.27 -9.53 7.14
N TRP A 58 6.46 -10.28 7.91
CA TRP A 58 5.00 -10.33 7.71
C TRP A 58 4.31 -9.00 7.99
N TRP A 59 4.80 -8.22 8.95
CA TRP A 59 4.30 -6.87 9.22
C TRP A 59 4.48 -5.94 8.02
N VAL A 60 5.64 -6.00 7.35
CA VAL A 60 5.88 -5.22 6.13
C VAL A 60 4.90 -5.62 5.01
N VAL A 61 4.62 -6.91 4.86
CA VAL A 61 3.59 -7.40 3.91
C VAL A 61 2.21 -6.85 4.28
N ALA A 62 1.83 -6.89 5.56
CA ALA A 62 0.53 -6.39 6.03
C ALA A 62 0.37 -4.88 5.81
N ILE A 63 1.42 -4.08 6.03
CA ILE A 63 1.44 -2.65 5.73
C ILE A 63 1.25 -2.42 4.23
N GLY A 64 1.97 -3.16 3.38
CA GLY A 64 1.80 -3.08 1.92
C GLY A 64 0.37 -3.43 1.46
N ILE A 65 -0.25 -4.47 2.06
CA ILE A 65 -1.64 -4.84 1.78
C ILE A 65 -2.61 -3.76 2.26
N GLY A 66 -2.43 -3.22 3.47
CA GLY A 66 -3.25 -2.14 4.02
C GLY A 66 -3.25 -0.89 3.13
N SER A 67 -2.06 -0.49 2.67
CA SER A 67 -1.90 0.66 1.77
C SER A 67 -2.50 0.40 0.38
N ALA A 68 -2.38 -0.82 -0.14
CA ALA A 68 -3.01 -1.21 -1.41
C ALA A 68 -4.55 -1.31 -1.30
N THR A 69 -5.07 -1.79 -0.17
CA THR A 69 -6.52 -1.97 0.07
C THR A 69 -7.24 -0.67 0.39
N ALA A 70 -6.61 0.26 1.12
CA ALA A 70 -7.12 1.63 1.30
C ALA A 70 -7.35 2.33 -0.05
N ARG A 71 -6.52 2.03 -1.06
CA ARG A 71 -6.73 2.44 -2.45
C ARG A 71 -7.89 1.69 -3.14
N PHE A 72 -8.06 0.39 -2.88
CA PHE A 72 -9.20 -0.38 -3.42
C PHE A 72 -10.56 0.10 -2.90
N GLY A 73 -10.64 0.56 -1.64
CA GLY A 73 -11.84 1.16 -1.06
C GLY A 73 -12.27 2.44 -1.78
N LYS A 74 -11.31 3.24 -2.28
CA LYS A 74 -11.58 4.47 -3.05
C LYS A 74 -12.34 4.20 -4.36
N MET A 75 -12.12 3.05 -5.01
CA MET A 75 -12.82 2.70 -6.26
C MET A 75 -14.28 2.29 -6.06
N ARG A 76 -14.65 1.72 -4.91
CA ARG A 76 -16.04 1.32 -4.65
C ARG A 76 -16.97 2.49 -4.30
N GLY A 77 -16.43 3.68 -4.04
CA GLY A 77 -17.18 4.89 -3.70
C GLY A 77 -17.39 5.87 -4.85
N VAL A 78 -16.83 5.65 -6.04
CA VAL A 78 -16.98 6.55 -7.22
C VAL A 78 -18.00 5.94 -8.20
N GLY A 79 -19.17 5.65 -7.66
CA GLY A 79 -20.33 5.10 -8.37
C GLY A 79 -21.66 5.50 -7.74
N GLN A 80 -21.66 6.51 -6.86
CA GLN A 80 -22.83 7.22 -6.35
C GLN A 80 -22.57 8.72 -6.41
#